data_AF-A0A1U7IKF7-F1
#
_entry.id   AF-A0A1U7IKF7-F1
#
_cell.length_a   1.000
_cell.length_b   1.000
_cell.length_c   1.000
_cell.angle_alpha   90.00
_cell.angle_beta   90.00
_cell.angle_gamma   90.00
#
_symmetry.space_group_name_H-M   'P 1'
#
loop_
_entity.id
_entity.type
_entity.pdbx_description
1 polymer ?
#
loop_
_entity_poly.entity_id
_entity_poly.type
_entity_poly.pdbx_seq_one_letter_code
_entity_poly.pdbx_strand_id
1 'polypeptide(L)' 'MKTRDKILNAIIEHPGLTTREIMAIAQLSRTNTREHLQKLESMGLIYSEADDANANKHRYFAAKEKVEF' A
#
# COMPACT_ATOMS: atom_id res chain seq x y z
N MET A 1 17.68 -0.89 1.11
CA MET A 1 16.33 -1.24 0.63
C MET A 1 15.40 -0.08 1.00
N LYS A 2 14.81 0.63 0.03
CA LYS A 2 14.03 1.84 0.33
C LYS A 2 12.68 1.42 0.93
N THR A 3 12.20 2.14 1.94
CA THR A 3 10.95 1.83 2.65
C THR A 3 9.74 1.66 1.73
N ARG A 4 9.70 2.39 0.62
CA ARG A 4 8.65 2.27 -0.41
C ARG A 4 8.67 0.91 -1.12
N ASP A 5 9.84 0.35 -1.39
CA ASP A 5 9.98 -0.94 -2.06
C ASP A 5 9.40 -2.06 -1.16
N LYS A 6 9.61 -1.98 0.16
CA LYS A 6 9.02 -2.92 1.12
C LYS A 6 7.50 -2.84 1.15
N ILE A 7 6.94 -1.64 1.16
CA ILE A 7 5.48 -1.43 1.14
C ILE A 7 4.90 -1.94 -0.18
N LEU A 8 5.53 -1.60 -1.30
CA LEU A 8 5.06 -2.02 -2.62
C LEU A 8 5.10 -3.55 -2.76
N ASN A 9 6.21 -4.19 -2.37
CA ASN A 9 6.31 -5.65 -2.38
C ASN A 9 5.25 -6.30 -1.49
N ALA A 10 5.00 -5.77 -0.29
CA ALA A 10 3.96 -6.30 0.59
C ALA A 10 2.56 -6.22 -0.05
N ILE A 11 2.26 -5.13 -0.78
CA ILE A 11 0.99 -4.96 -1.50
C ILE A 11 0.90 -5.87 -2.73
N ILE A 12 2.03 -6.15 -3.39
CA ILE A 12 2.11 -7.08 -4.53
C ILE A 12 1.93 -8.52 -4.08
N GLU A 13 2.63 -8.93 -3.01
CA GLU A 13 2.56 -10.28 -2.43
C GLU A 13 1.18 -10.54 -1.79
N HIS A 14 0.59 -9.52 -1.18
CA HIS A 14 -0.70 -9.57 -0.52
C HIS A 14 -1.58 -8.40 -0.99
N PRO A 15 -2.30 -8.53 -2.12
CA PRO A 15 -3.23 -7.51 -2.55
C PRO A 15 -4.41 -7.40 -1.59
N GLY A 16 -4.89 -6.17 -1.34
CA GLY A 16 -6.03 -5.90 -0.47
C GLY A 16 -5.67 -5.66 0.99
N LEU A 17 -4.39 -5.50 1.33
CA LEU A 17 -3.97 -5.16 2.69
C LEU A 17 -4.48 -3.79 3.13
N THR A 18 -4.79 -3.68 4.41
CA THR A 18 -5.11 -2.41 5.06
C THR A 18 -3.84 -1.66 5.48
N THR A 19 -3.93 -0.34 5.72
CA THR A 19 -2.80 0.44 6.27
C THR A 19 -2.19 -0.20 7.52
N ARG A 20 -3.01 -0.80 8.39
CA ARG A 20 -2.56 -1.42 9.63
C ARG A 20 -1.72 -2.67 9.39
N GLU A 21 -2.10 -3.50 8.42
CA GLU A 21 -1.35 -4.70 8.08
C GLU A 21 -0.04 -4.32 7.35
N ILE A 22 -0.09 -3.34 6.47
CA ILE A 22 1.11 -2.79 5.82
C ILE A 22 2.09 -2.24 6.87
N MET A 23 1.60 -1.53 7.89
CA MET A 23 2.44 -1.06 9.00
C MET A 23 3.11 -2.22 9.75
N ALA A 24 2.36 -3.30 10.01
CA ALA A 24 2.88 -4.47 10.71
C ALA A 24 3.97 -5.19 9.91
N ILE A 25 3.75 -5.36 8.60
CA ILE A 25 4.70 -6.04 7.69
C ILE A 25 5.94 -5.17 7.46
N ALA A 26 5.74 -3.89 7.16
CA ALA A 26 6.84 -2.97 6.87
C ALA A 26 7.57 -2.48 8.13
N GLN A 27 7.01 -2.74 9.32
CA GLN A 27 7.48 -2.25 10.63
C GLN A 27 7.64 -0.72 10.66
N LEU A 28 6.59 0.00 10.25
CA LEU A 28 6.60 1.45 10.11
C LEU A 28 5.57 2.14 11.00
N SER A 29 5.84 3.41 11.32
CA SER A 29 4.87 4.27 11.96
C SER A 29 3.75 4.66 11.00
N ARG A 30 2.57 4.94 11.56
CA ARG A 30 1.37 5.28 10.78
C ARG A 30 1.59 6.48 9.85
N THR A 31 2.28 7.51 10.34
CA THR A 31 2.60 8.73 9.56
C THR A 31 3.50 8.40 8.38
N ASN A 32 4.60 7.66 8.62
CA ASN A 32 5.53 7.28 7.56
C ASN A 32 4.86 6.38 6.51
N THR A 33 4.05 5.40 6.94
CA THR A 33 3.31 4.53 6.03
C THR A 33 2.36 5.35 5.16
N ARG A 34 1.60 6.29 5.73
CA ARG A 34 0.69 7.15 4.96
C ARG A 34 1.41 8.01 3.92
N GLU A 35 2.52 8.65 4.28
CA GLU A 35 3.30 9.44 3.32
C GLU A 35 3.88 8.58 2.19
N HIS A 36 4.27 7.34 2.49
CA HIS A 36 4.74 6.42 1.46
C HIS A 36 3.61 5.95 0.55
N LEU A 37 2.47 5.56 1.12
CA LEU A 37 1.28 5.14 0.37
C LEU A 37 0.77 6.25 -0.54
N GLN A 38 0.62 7.47 -0.03
CA GLN A 38 0.16 8.61 -0.83
C GLN A 38 1.10 8.91 -2.00
N LYS A 39 2.41 8.74 -1.82
CA LYS A 39 3.38 8.91 -2.91
C LYS A 39 3.31 7.76 -3.92
N LEU A 40 3.15 6.51 -3.47
CA LEU A 40 2.99 5.36 -4.35
C LEU A 40 1.70 5.48 -5.18
N GLU A 41 0.62 5.96 -4.57
CA GLU A 41 -0.66 6.24 -5.22
C GLU A 41 -0.53 7.39 -6.22
N SER A 42 0.14 8.49 -5.83
CA SER A 42 0.48 9.59 -6.75
C SER A 42 1.39 9.17 -7.91
N MET A 43 2.18 8.11 -7.75
CA MET A 43 3.00 7.54 -8.83
C MET A 43 2.22 6.55 -9.70
N GLY A 44 0.95 6.26 -9.37
CA GLY A 44 0.14 5.27 -10.06
C GLY A 44 0.62 3.83 -9.88
N LEU A 45 1.41 3.55 -8.83
CA LEU A 45 1.92 2.20 -8.55
C LEU A 45 0.97 1.37 -7.70
N ILE A 46 0.13 2.03 -6.92
CA ILE A 46 -0.92 1.40 -6.11
C ILE A 46 -2.20 2.22 -6.23
N TYR A 47 -3.32 1.61 -5.88
CA TYR A 47 -4.59 2.29 -5.68
C TYR A 47 -5.23 1.80 -4.38
N SER A 48 -6.15 2.61 -3.84
CA SER A 48 -6.91 2.27 -2.66
C SER A 48 -8.41 2.13 -2.96
N GLU A 49 -9.04 1.12 -2.37
CA GLU A 49 -10.49 0.94 -2.40
C GLU A 49 -11.05 1.04 -0.98
N ALA A 50 -12.23 1.65 -0.83
CA ALA A 50 -12.93 1.66 0.43
C ALA A 50 -13.45 0.25 0.75
N ASP A 51 -13.28 -0.19 2.00
CA ASP A 51 -13.83 -1.45 2.47
C ASP A 51 -15.35 -1.29 2.62
N ASP A 52 -16.13 -2.14 1.94
CA ASP A 52 -17.61 -2.10 1.99
C ASP A 52 -18.17 -2.16 3.42
N ALA A 53 -17.46 -2.82 4.34
CA ALA A 53 -17.87 -2.93 5.73
C ALA A 53 -17.50 -1.69 6.57
N ASN A 54 -16.54 -0.88 6.13
CA ASN A 54 -16.10 0.31 6.83
C ASN A 54 -15.41 1.30 5.89
N ALA A 55 -16.11 2.35 5.50
CA ALA A 55 -15.59 3.40 4.62
C ALA A 55 -14.31 4.09 5.14
N ASN A 56 -13.99 3.99 6.44
CA ASN A 56 -12.73 4.51 6.99
C ASN A 56 -11.53 3.56 6.82
N LYS A 57 -11.76 2.33 6.37
CA LYS A 57 -10.71 1.37 6.05
C LYS A 57 -10.53 1.35 4.54
N HIS A 58 -9.29 1.62 4.14
CA HIS A 58 -8.88 1.52 2.75
C HIS A 58 -8.05 0.25 2.60
N ARG A 59 -8.35 -0.53 1.56
CA ARG A 59 -7.55 -1.67 1.12
C ARG A 59 -6.70 -1.24 -0.06
N TYR A 60 -5.43 -1.59 -0.04
CA TYR A 60 -4.46 -1.18 -1.05
C TYR A 60 -4.15 -2.33 -2.00
N PHE A 61 -4.05 -2.00 -3.27
CA PHE A 61 -3.80 -2.94 -4.35
C PHE A 61 -2.70 -2.39 -5.25
N ALA A 62 -1.87 -3.27 -5.80
CA ALA A 62 -0.89 -2.87 -6.80
C ALA A 62 -1.62 -2.48 -8.09
N ALA A 63 -1.25 -1.35 -8.69
CA ALA A 63 -1.74 -0.98 -10.00
C ALA A 63 -1.26 -2.02 -11.01
N LYS A 64 -2.19 -2.63 -11.75
CA LYS A 64 -1.91 -3.77 -12.64
C LYS A 64 -1.11 -3.42 -13.90
N GLU A 65 -0.60 -2.20 -14.03
CA GLU A 65 0.17 -1.75 -15.17
C GLU A 65 1.55 -1.27 -14.70
N LYS A 66 2.61 -1.87 -15.25
CA LYS A 66 4.04 -1.64 -14.98
C LYS A 66 4.67 -2.49 -13.89
N VAL A 67 4.59 -3.81 -14.07
CA VAL A 67 5.68 -4.70 -13.64
C VAL A 67 6.14 -5.49 -14.87
N GLU A 68 6.87 -4.82 -15.77
CA GLU A 68 7.81 -5.53 -16.63
C GLU A 68 9.17 -5.48 -15.91
N PHE A 69 9.68 -6.67 -15.57
CA PHE A 69 10.98 -6.88 -14.94
C PHE A 69 12.12 -6.76 -15.95
#